data_AF-A0A9D6CSP1-F1
#
_entry.id   AF-A0A9D6CSP1-F1
#
_cell.length_a   1.000
_cell.length_b   1.000
_cell.length_c   1.000
_cell.angle_alpha   90.00
_cell.angle_beta   90.00
_cell.angle_gamma   90.00
#
_symmetry.space_group_name_H-M   'P 1'
#
loop_
_entity.id
_entity.type
_entity.pdbx_description
1 polymer ?
#
loop_
_entity_poly.entity_id
_entity_poly.type
_entity_poly.pdbx_seq_one_letter_code
_entity_poly.pdbx_strand_id
1 'polypeptide(L)'
;MRQLVFLLTAVALFPAWSQTVIDSSSLYISDLVKWEEFQRPDRSSATSALVAILALERDGRLAIASCWVRKGPDDRLRILYTEGFSLHSGTWKAADGHLAVRYRPIHISIPKVGESTEQYTEESWAYAPAPQEDRLAEWVRTANSRYVPLRNLGDVKQLGEAIQFYRDTAQNPK
;
A
#
# COMPACT_ATOMS: atom_id res chain seq x y z
N MET A 1 -26.41 32.54 -50.60
CA MET A 1 -26.05 32.31 -49.18
C MET A 1 -25.90 30.81 -48.94
N ARG A 2 -24.79 30.34 -48.37
CA ARG A 2 -24.69 29.02 -47.74
C ARG A 2 -23.51 29.05 -46.77
N GLN A 3 -23.78 29.20 -45.47
CA GLN A 3 -22.75 29.23 -44.45
C GLN A 3 -22.23 27.81 -44.19
N LEU A 4 -20.91 27.64 -44.20
CA LEU A 4 -20.27 26.40 -43.81
C LEU A 4 -20.02 26.45 -42.30
N VAL A 5 -20.77 25.67 -41.51
CA VAL A 5 -20.58 25.60 -40.05
C VAL A 5 -19.40 24.67 -39.77
N PHE A 6 -18.29 25.23 -39.28
CA PHE A 6 -17.20 24.45 -38.70
C PHE A 6 -17.63 23.89 -37.34
N LEU A 7 -17.94 22.60 -37.29
CA LEU A 7 -18.13 21.89 -36.02
C LEU A 7 -16.77 21.49 -35.45
N LEU A 8 -16.23 22.33 -34.56
CA LEU A 8 -15.07 21.99 -33.73
C LEU A 8 -15.48 20.89 -32.74
N THR A 9 -15.17 19.65 -33.10
CA THR A 9 -15.36 18.50 -32.21
C THR A 9 -14.25 18.50 -31.18
N ALA A 10 -14.45 19.23 -30.09
CA ALA A 10 -13.56 19.19 -28.93
C ALA A 10 -13.69 17.80 -28.26
N VAL A 11 -12.88 16.85 -28.72
CA VAL A 11 -12.68 15.58 -28.02
C VAL A 11 -12.00 15.92 -26.69
N ALA A 12 -12.80 15.99 -25.64
CA ALA A 12 -12.30 16.07 -24.28
C ALA A 12 -11.53 14.78 -23.99
N LEU A 13 -10.21 14.84 -24.18
CA LEU A 13 -9.26 13.87 -23.66
C LEU A 13 -9.28 13.97 -22.13
N PHE A 14 -10.31 13.40 -21.52
CA PHE A 14 -10.22 12.99 -20.13
C PHE A 14 -8.99 12.08 -20.05
N PRO A 15 -7.94 12.44 -19.28
CA PRO A 15 -6.85 11.52 -19.06
C PRO A 15 -7.48 10.27 -18.45
N ALA A 16 -7.32 9.12 -19.09
CA ALA A 16 -7.79 7.87 -18.52
C ALA A 16 -7.10 7.74 -17.15
N TRP A 17 -7.89 7.76 -16.07
CA TRP A 17 -7.36 7.71 -14.71
C TRP A 17 -6.52 6.44 -14.63
N SER A 18 -5.20 6.59 -14.54
CA SER A 18 -4.29 5.45 -14.55
C SER A 18 -4.56 4.65 -13.29
N GLN A 19 -5.32 3.56 -13.44
CA GLN A 19 -5.54 2.63 -12.33
C GLN A 19 -4.15 2.22 -11.85
N THR A 20 -3.86 2.50 -10.57
CA THR A 20 -2.60 2.09 -9.96
C THR A 20 -2.61 0.56 -9.87
N VAL A 21 -2.08 -0.09 -10.92
CA VAL A 21 -1.89 -1.53 -10.97
C VAL A 21 -0.70 -1.85 -10.07
N ILE A 22 -0.99 -2.18 -8.81
CA ILE A 22 0.03 -2.65 -7.89
C ILE A 22 0.52 -4.02 -8.35
N ASP A 23 1.79 -4.08 -8.68
CA ASP A 23 2.50 -5.32 -8.96
C ASP A 23 2.57 -6.16 -7.67
N SER A 24 2.07 -7.39 -7.69
CA SER A 24 2.12 -8.28 -6.52
C SER A 24 3.55 -8.65 -6.10
N SER A 25 4.54 -8.53 -6.98
CA SER A 25 5.97 -8.68 -6.64
C SER A 25 6.54 -7.45 -5.91
N SER A 26 5.82 -6.33 -5.90
CA SER A 26 6.15 -5.10 -5.18
C SER A 26 5.51 -5.00 -3.79
N LEU A 27 4.91 -6.09 -3.28
CA LEU A 27 4.25 -6.14 -1.98
C LEU A 27 5.09 -6.84 -0.91
N TYR A 28 5.12 -6.26 0.28
CA TYR A 28 5.85 -6.75 1.45
C TYR A 28 4.98 -6.62 2.71
N ILE A 29 5.22 -7.48 3.70
CA ILE A 29 4.48 -7.53 4.98
C ILE A 29 5.46 -7.65 6.15
N SER A 30 5.19 -7.00 7.28
CA SER A 30 6.02 -7.14 8.50
C SER A 30 6.31 -8.61 8.85
N ASP A 31 7.55 -8.98 9.24
CA ASP A 31 7.96 -10.37 9.47
C ASP A 31 7.40 -10.96 10.77
N LEU A 32 7.36 -10.16 11.84
CA LEU A 32 6.86 -10.51 13.17
C LEU A 32 5.33 -10.39 13.23
N VAL A 33 4.63 -10.97 12.25
CA VAL A 33 3.17 -11.06 12.25
C VAL A 33 2.72 -11.88 13.46
N LYS A 34 2.15 -11.22 14.47
CA LYS A 34 1.52 -11.89 15.60
C LYS A 34 0.14 -12.37 15.19
N TRP A 35 0.04 -13.64 14.83
CA TRP A 35 -1.22 -14.30 14.53
C TRP A 35 -1.99 -14.61 15.82
N GLU A 36 -3.25 -14.18 15.87
CA GLU A 36 -4.15 -14.35 17.00
C GLU A 36 -5.44 -15.05 16.55
N GLU A 37 -5.91 -16.01 17.33
CA GLU A 37 -7.22 -16.63 17.12
C GLU A 37 -8.29 -15.88 17.91
N PHE A 38 -9.15 -15.16 17.19
CA PHE A 38 -10.35 -14.59 17.79
C PHE A 38 -11.40 -15.69 18.00
N GLN A 39 -11.45 -16.24 19.21
CA GLN A 39 -12.56 -17.09 19.62
C GLN A 39 -13.82 -16.23 19.83
N ARG A 40 -14.86 -16.48 19.03
CA ARG A 40 -16.22 -16.02 19.32
C ARG A 40 -17.09 -17.27 19.60
N PRO A 41 -17.98 -17.25 20.61
CA PRO A 41 -18.80 -18.42 20.96
C PRO A 41 -19.68 -18.96 19.82
N ASP A 42 -19.96 -18.15 18.80
CA ASP A 42 -20.87 -18.42 17.68
C ASP A 42 -20.18 -18.74 16.34
N ARG A 43 -18.83 -18.71 16.26
CA ARG A 43 -18.10 -18.81 14.98
C ARG A 43 -16.82 -19.64 15.09
N SER A 44 -16.45 -20.27 13.96
CA SER A 44 -15.13 -20.88 13.79
C SER A 44 -14.02 -19.85 14.09
N SER A 45 -13.00 -20.24 14.87
CA SER A 45 -11.85 -19.37 15.12
C SER A 45 -11.19 -18.99 13.79
N ALA A 46 -10.98 -17.68 13.62
CA ALA A 46 -10.39 -17.12 12.41
C ALA A 46 -9.04 -16.49 12.77
N THR A 47 -7.95 -17.15 12.42
CA THR A 47 -6.59 -16.66 12.65
C THR A 47 -6.36 -15.37 11.87
N SER A 48 -6.14 -14.28 12.60
CA SER A 48 -5.99 -12.93 12.06
C SER A 48 -4.81 -12.22 12.70
N ALA A 49 -4.28 -11.18 12.07
CA ALA A 49 -3.17 -10.39 12.59
C ALA A 49 -3.22 -8.94 12.13
N LEU A 50 -2.76 -8.02 12.97
CA LEU A 50 -2.48 -6.64 12.59
C LEU A 50 -1.11 -6.59 11.91
N VAL A 51 -1.04 -6.01 10.71
CA VAL A 51 0.16 -5.99 9.88
C VAL A 51 0.34 -4.65 9.19
N ALA A 52 1.59 -4.31 8.88
CA ALA A 52 1.90 -3.27 7.91
C ALA A 52 2.19 -3.93 6.55
N ILE A 53 1.41 -3.57 5.53
CA ILE A 53 1.64 -3.93 4.13
C ILE A 53 2.33 -2.75 3.45
N LEU A 54 3.50 -3.01 2.88
CA LEU A 54 4.34 -2.07 2.14
C LEU A 54 4.20 -2.34 0.63
N ALA A 55 3.89 -1.30 -0.14
CA ALA A 55 3.83 -1.34 -1.59
C ALA A 55 4.88 -0.37 -2.19
N LEU A 56 5.83 -0.92 -2.96
CA LEU A 56 6.93 -0.18 -3.59
C LEU A 56 6.79 -0.20 -5.11
N GLU A 57 6.19 0.85 -5.66
CA GLU A 57 5.87 0.96 -7.08
C GLU A 57 7.11 1.35 -7.91
N ARG A 58 7.21 0.81 -9.13
CA ARG A 58 8.41 0.96 -9.99
C ARG A 58 8.70 2.39 -10.43
N ASP A 59 7.71 3.28 -10.32
CA ASP A 59 7.82 4.72 -10.59
C ASP A 59 8.35 5.55 -9.40
N GLY A 60 8.72 4.88 -8.31
CA GLY A 60 9.19 5.52 -7.07
C GLY A 60 8.06 5.90 -6.11
N ARG A 61 6.78 5.58 -6.39
CA ARG A 61 5.69 5.77 -5.41
C ARG A 61 5.71 4.70 -4.32
N LEU A 62 5.35 5.13 -3.12
CA LEU A 62 5.30 4.32 -1.90
C LEU A 62 3.88 4.38 -1.30
N ALA A 63 3.40 3.25 -0.78
CA ALA A 63 2.27 3.20 0.14
C ALA A 63 2.53 2.24 1.30
N ILE A 64 2.05 2.58 2.50
CA ILE A 64 2.13 1.75 3.71
C ILE A 64 0.75 1.65 4.35
N ALA A 65 0.14 0.48 4.30
CA ALA A 65 -1.19 0.19 4.84
C ALA A 65 -1.10 -0.62 6.14
N SER A 66 -1.44 -0.03 7.28
CA SER A 66 -1.55 -0.75 8.56
C SER A 66 -2.97 -1.25 8.73
N CYS A 67 -3.18 -2.56 8.66
CA CYS A 67 -4.50 -3.18 8.55
C CYS A 67 -4.54 -4.58 9.21
N TRP A 68 -5.74 -5.06 9.52
CA TRP A 68 -5.95 -6.46 9.89
C TRP A 68 -5.99 -7.35 8.65
N VAL A 69 -5.29 -8.47 8.69
CA VAL A 69 -5.37 -9.55 7.70
C VAL A 69 -5.85 -10.84 8.34
N ARG A 70 -6.56 -11.66 7.57
CA ARG A 70 -7.00 -13.02 7.95
C ARG A 70 -6.43 -14.04 6.97
N LYS A 71 -6.06 -15.21 7.48
CA LYS A 71 -5.70 -16.37 6.66
C LYS A 71 -6.96 -17.05 6.09
N GLY A 72 -7.05 -17.19 4.77
CA GLY A 72 -8.12 -17.91 4.08
C GLY A 72 -7.90 -19.42 4.03
N PRO A 73 -8.94 -20.21 3.68
CA PRO A 73 -8.83 -21.67 3.51
C PRO A 73 -7.96 -22.08 2.31
N ASP A 74 -7.67 -21.11 1.43
CA ASP A 74 -6.82 -21.19 0.24
C ASP A 74 -5.36 -20.79 0.51
N ASP A 75 -4.94 -20.71 1.77
CA ASP A 75 -3.64 -20.19 2.25
C ASP A 75 -3.35 -18.71 1.88
N ARG A 76 -4.32 -18.04 1.25
CA ARG A 76 -4.21 -16.62 0.86
C ARG A 76 -4.57 -15.70 2.02
N LEU A 77 -3.86 -14.59 2.14
CA LEU A 77 -4.21 -13.53 3.08
C LEU A 77 -5.30 -12.65 2.48
N ARG A 78 -6.21 -12.18 3.33
CA ARG A 78 -7.30 -11.26 2.97
C ARG A 78 -7.36 -10.09 3.93
N ILE A 79 -7.57 -8.88 3.43
CA ILE A 79 -7.59 -7.65 4.23
C ILE A 79 -8.98 -7.44 4.82
N LEU A 80 -9.05 -7.15 6.12
CA LEU A 80 -10.29 -6.89 6.85
C LEU A 80 -10.57 -5.39 6.90
N TYR A 81 -10.91 -4.79 5.75
CA TYR A 81 -11.14 -3.34 5.63
C TYR A 81 -12.19 -2.78 6.61
N THR A 82 -13.13 -3.60 7.08
CA THR A 82 -14.18 -3.22 8.05
C THR A 82 -13.66 -3.01 9.47
N GLU A 83 -12.51 -3.57 9.83
CA GLU A 83 -11.89 -3.44 11.16
C GLU A 83 -11.01 -2.17 11.26
N GLY A 84 -11.04 -1.32 10.23
CA GLY A 84 -10.26 -0.10 10.14
C GLY A 84 -8.81 -0.32 9.69
N PHE A 85 -8.24 0.72 9.08
CA PHE A 85 -6.84 0.76 8.68
C PHE A 85 -6.28 2.18 8.67
N SER A 86 -4.96 2.33 8.62
CA SER A 86 -4.31 3.59 8.24
C SER A 86 -3.51 3.40 6.96
N LEU A 87 -3.40 4.48 6.19
CA LEU A 87 -2.65 4.52 4.95
C LEU A 87 -1.70 5.71 4.95
N HIS A 88 -0.44 5.43 4.64
CA HIS A 88 0.59 6.42 4.37
C HIS A 88 0.92 6.38 2.88
N SER A 89 1.21 7.52 2.29
CA SER A 89 1.68 7.62 0.91
C SER A 89 2.93 8.48 0.84
N GLY A 90 3.79 8.16 -0.11
CA GLY A 90 5.10 8.80 -0.21
C GLY A 90 5.84 8.45 -1.49
N THR A 91 7.15 8.63 -1.40
CA THR A 91 8.12 8.30 -2.44
C THR A 91 9.27 7.47 -1.85
N TRP A 92 9.90 6.68 -2.70
CA TRP A 92 11.13 5.96 -2.40
C TRP A 92 12.12 6.14 -3.55
N LYS A 93 13.42 6.07 -3.24
CA LYS A 93 14.50 5.96 -4.22
C LYS A 93 15.57 5.01 -3.72
N ALA A 94 16.18 4.26 -4.63
CA ALA A 94 17.43 3.56 -4.33
C ALA A 94 18.57 4.57 -4.16
N ALA A 95 19.43 4.37 -3.17
CA ALA A 95 20.60 5.20 -2.90
C ALA A 95 21.68 4.37 -2.20
N ASP A 96 22.77 4.02 -2.89
CA ASP A 96 24.00 3.43 -2.38
C ASP A 96 23.88 2.56 -1.12
N GLY A 97 23.35 1.35 -1.25
CA GLY A 97 23.23 0.50 -0.07
C GLY A 97 22.13 0.94 0.90
N HIS A 98 21.15 1.74 0.44
CA HIS A 98 19.86 2.01 1.10
C HIS A 98 18.67 2.24 0.12
N LEU A 99 17.44 2.23 0.64
CA LEU A 99 16.28 2.93 0.10
C LEU A 99 16.04 4.18 0.94
N ALA A 100 16.12 5.36 0.33
CA ALA A 100 15.70 6.60 0.98
C ALA A 100 14.21 6.80 0.73
N VAL A 101 13.43 6.93 1.81
CA VAL A 101 11.97 7.05 1.74
C VAL A 101 11.47 8.33 2.40
N ARG A 102 10.37 8.85 1.86
CA ARG A 102 9.65 9.99 2.44
C ARG A 102 8.16 9.75 2.29
N TYR A 103 7.42 9.70 3.39
CA TYR A 103 5.97 9.47 3.39
C TYR A 103 5.26 10.32 4.44
N ARG A 104 3.94 10.44 4.32
CA ARG A 104 3.05 10.99 5.35
C ARG A 104 1.77 10.15 5.43
N PRO A 105 1.06 10.12 6.57
CA PRO A 105 -0.30 9.61 6.62
C PRO A 105 -1.20 10.38 5.63
N ILE A 106 -2.11 9.66 4.97
CA ILE A 106 -3.14 10.21 4.09
C ILE A 106 -4.54 9.71 4.45
N HIS A 107 -4.64 8.65 5.26
CA HIS A 107 -5.88 8.17 5.87
C HIS A 107 -5.57 7.51 7.22
N ILE A 108 -6.40 7.75 8.23
CA ILE A 108 -6.34 7.03 9.51
C ILE A 108 -7.80 6.82 9.97
N SER A 109 -8.25 5.55 10.03
CA SER A 109 -9.65 5.24 10.40
C SER A 109 -9.98 5.59 11.85
N ILE A 110 -8.99 5.58 12.74
CA ILE A 110 -9.09 5.98 14.15
C ILE A 110 -7.88 6.86 14.47
N PRO A 111 -7.97 8.21 14.36
CA PRO A 111 -6.84 9.10 14.64
C PRO A 111 -6.48 9.05 16.13
N LYS A 112 -5.19 8.96 16.46
CA LYS A 112 -4.75 9.14 17.85
C LYS A 112 -4.78 10.63 18.20
N VAL A 113 -5.13 10.92 19.46
CA VAL A 113 -5.14 12.29 19.98
C VAL A 113 -3.73 12.88 19.90
N GLY A 114 -3.57 13.97 19.13
CA GLY A 114 -2.30 14.68 18.95
C GLY A 114 -1.42 14.20 17.79
N GLU A 115 -1.84 13.21 17.00
CA GLU A 115 -1.08 12.72 15.84
C GLU A 115 -1.35 13.64 14.62
N SER A 116 -0.32 14.35 14.13
CA SER A 116 -0.45 15.23 12.95
C SER A 116 -0.48 14.43 11.66
N THR A 117 -1.48 14.68 10.81
CA THR A 117 -1.62 14.03 9.51
C THR A 117 -0.80 14.70 8.39
N GLU A 118 -0.14 15.83 8.66
CA GLU A 118 0.53 16.62 7.62
C GLU A 118 2.05 16.44 7.59
N GLN A 119 2.65 15.98 8.69
CA GLN A 119 4.10 15.86 8.80
C GLN A 119 4.63 14.70 7.94
N TYR A 120 5.67 14.99 7.15
CA TYR A 120 6.44 13.96 6.46
C TYR A 120 7.42 13.30 7.41
N THR A 121 7.45 11.97 7.40
CA THR A 121 8.52 11.14 7.93
C THR A 121 9.52 10.87 6.81
N GLU A 122 10.81 11.04 7.08
CA GLU A 122 11.91 10.66 6.19
C GLU A 122 12.76 9.59 6.88
N GLU A 123 13.01 8.48 6.19
CA GLU A 123 13.75 7.33 6.72
C GLU A 123 14.72 6.76 5.68
N SER A 124 15.69 5.97 6.16
CA SER A 124 16.61 5.20 5.32
C SER A 124 16.53 3.72 5.69
N TRP A 125 16.12 2.88 4.74
CA TRP A 125 15.99 1.42 4.90
C TRP A 125 17.17 0.72 4.20
N ALA A 126 17.75 -0.35 4.74
CA ALA A 126 19.10 -0.82 4.36
C ALA A 126 19.20 -1.72 3.09
N TYR A 127 20.31 -1.52 2.32
CA TYR A 127 20.90 -2.05 1.03
C TYR A 127 21.44 -3.50 0.93
N ALA A 128 20.77 -4.58 1.36
CA ALA A 128 21.31 -5.95 1.26
C ALA A 128 20.91 -6.75 -0.02
N PRO A 129 21.70 -6.76 -1.13
CA PRO A 129 21.34 -7.44 -2.38
C PRO A 129 21.44 -8.97 -2.33
N ALA A 130 20.45 -9.64 -2.93
CA ALA A 130 20.48 -11.09 -3.17
C ALA A 130 21.32 -11.45 -4.43
N PRO A 131 22.02 -12.59 -4.47
CA PRO A 131 22.73 -13.05 -5.68
C PRO A 131 21.81 -13.44 -6.85
N GLN A 132 20.52 -13.68 -6.61
CA GLN A 132 19.52 -14.11 -7.59
C GLN A 132 18.23 -13.26 -7.52
N GLU A 133 17.37 -13.38 -8.53
CA GLU A 133 16.58 -12.26 -9.10
C GLU A 133 15.39 -11.69 -8.27
N ASP A 134 15.21 -12.06 -7.01
CA ASP A 134 14.14 -11.54 -6.12
C ASP A 134 14.64 -10.43 -5.17
N ARG A 135 15.35 -9.44 -5.74
CA ARG A 135 16.21 -8.45 -5.06
C ARG A 135 15.52 -7.32 -4.27
N LEU A 136 14.38 -7.61 -3.64
CA LEU A 136 13.79 -6.75 -2.61
C LEU A 136 13.33 -7.56 -1.37
N ALA A 137 13.40 -8.89 -1.43
CA ALA A 137 12.94 -9.81 -0.40
C ALA A 137 13.90 -9.96 0.78
N GLU A 138 15.19 -10.09 0.49
CA GLU A 138 16.25 -10.39 1.48
C GLU A 138 16.68 -9.15 2.29
N TRP A 139 16.14 -8.01 1.87
CA TRP A 139 16.59 -6.65 2.10
C TRP A 139 16.32 -6.15 3.51
N VAL A 140 15.12 -6.45 3.99
CA VAL A 140 14.54 -5.77 5.15
C VAL A 140 14.98 -6.41 6.48
N ARG A 141 15.97 -7.31 6.43
CA ARG A 141 16.43 -8.13 7.56
C ARG A 141 17.32 -7.38 8.56
N THR A 142 17.76 -6.15 8.24
CA THR A 142 18.76 -5.38 9.02
C THR A 142 18.28 -4.03 9.56
N ALA A 143 17.07 -3.58 9.21
CA ALA A 143 16.39 -2.51 9.92
C ALA A 143 15.47 -3.10 11.01
N ASN A 144 15.24 -2.37 12.11
CA ASN A 144 14.43 -2.86 13.25
C ASN A 144 12.91 -2.91 12.98
N SER A 145 12.50 -2.74 11.72
CA SER A 145 11.18 -3.11 11.21
C SER A 145 11.43 -3.97 9.97
N ARG A 146 11.26 -5.29 10.09
CA ARG A 146 11.61 -6.23 9.04
C ARG A 146 10.34 -6.60 8.28
N TYR A 147 10.42 -6.64 6.96
CA TYR A 147 9.31 -7.02 6.08
C TYR A 147 9.77 -8.13 5.13
N VAL A 148 8.85 -9.02 4.74
CA VAL A 148 9.07 -10.15 3.81
C VAL A 148 8.11 -10.05 2.62
N PRO A 149 8.41 -10.66 1.45
CA PRO A 149 7.53 -10.61 0.28
C PRO A 149 6.13 -11.16 0.56
N LEU A 150 5.10 -10.40 0.19
CA LEU A 150 3.70 -10.75 0.36
C LEU A 150 3.14 -11.34 -0.95
N ARG A 151 3.51 -12.60 -1.23
CA ARG A 151 3.11 -13.30 -2.47
C ARG A 151 1.71 -13.90 -2.43
N ASN A 152 1.15 -14.14 -1.24
CA ASN A 152 -0.14 -14.81 -1.05
C ASN A 152 -1.30 -13.87 -0.71
N LEU A 153 -1.17 -12.54 -0.88
CA LEU A 153 -2.31 -11.64 -0.75
C LEU A 153 -3.35 -11.92 -1.85
N GLY A 154 -4.58 -12.26 -1.46
CA GLY A 154 -5.68 -12.48 -2.39
C GLY A 154 -6.27 -11.17 -2.95
N ASP A 155 -6.19 -10.08 -2.18
CA ASP A 155 -6.96 -8.85 -2.41
C ASP A 155 -6.12 -7.73 -3.07
N VAL A 156 -5.05 -8.05 -3.81
CA VAL A 156 -4.12 -7.07 -4.42
C VAL A 156 -4.83 -5.95 -5.20
N LYS A 157 -5.87 -6.29 -5.97
CA LYS A 157 -6.67 -5.31 -6.73
C LYS A 157 -7.39 -4.32 -5.82
N GLN A 158 -8.01 -4.79 -4.74
CA GLN A 158 -8.76 -3.95 -3.79
C GLN A 158 -7.80 -3.06 -2.98
N LEU A 159 -6.60 -3.57 -2.68
CA LEU A 159 -5.53 -2.77 -2.08
C LEU A 159 -5.08 -1.63 -3.00
N GLY A 160 -4.93 -1.90 -4.31
CA GLY A 160 -4.63 -0.88 -5.32
C GLY A 160 -5.74 0.17 -5.47
N GLU A 161 -6.99 -0.26 -5.51
CA GLU A 161 -8.17 0.62 -5.57
C GLU A 161 -8.26 1.54 -4.33
N ALA A 162 -8.06 0.98 -3.13
CA ALA A 162 -8.02 1.76 -1.89
C ALA A 162 -6.85 2.77 -1.89
N ILE A 163 -5.64 2.34 -2.26
CA ILE A 163 -4.46 3.22 -2.31
C ILE A 163 -4.68 4.40 -3.26
N GLN A 164 -5.26 4.15 -4.44
CA GLN A 164 -5.59 5.19 -5.40
C GLN A 164 -6.61 6.18 -4.82
N PHE A 165 -7.74 5.68 -4.30
CA PHE A 165 -8.83 6.49 -3.76
C PHE A 165 -8.37 7.48 -2.68
N TYR A 166 -7.58 7.00 -1.72
CA TYR A 166 -7.10 7.86 -0.62
C TYR A 166 -5.99 8.82 -1.06
N ARG A 167 -5.16 8.47 -2.06
CA ARG A 167 -4.21 9.42 -2.67
C ARG A 167 -4.94 10.56 -3.37
N ASP A 168 -5.95 10.25 -4.17
CA ASP A 168 -6.73 11.26 -4.91
C ASP A 168 -7.51 12.19 -3.96
N THR A 169 -8.06 11.62 -2.88
CA THR A 169 -8.71 12.37 -1.80
C THR A 169 -7.74 13.29 -1.06
N ALA A 170 -6.52 12.84 -0.77
CA ALA A 170 -5.50 13.64 -0.09
C ALA A 170 -4.83 14.71 -0.97
N GLN A 171 -5.01 14.63 -2.30
CA GLN A 171 -4.64 15.70 -3.24
C GLN A 171 -5.77 16.71 -3.46
N ASN A 172 -7.02 16.30 -3.27
CA ASN A 172 -8.22 17.13 -3.45
C ASN A 172 -9.06 17.16 -2.16
N PRO A 173 -8.56 17.74 -1.05
CA PRO A 173 -9.36 17.92 0.15
C PRO A 173 -10.60 18.77 -0.15
N LYS A 174 -11.76 18.32 0.35
CA LYS A 174 -13.05 19.01 0.22
C LYS A 174 -13.21 20.12 1.25
#